data_AF-A0A317U8W6-F1
#
_entry.id   AF-A0A317U8W6-F1
#
_cell.length_a   1.000
_cell.length_b   1.000
_cell.length_c   1.000
_cell.angle_alpha   90.00
_cell.angle_beta   90.00
_cell.angle_gamma   90.00
#
_symmetry.space_group_name_H-M   'P 1'
#
loop_
_entity.id
_entity.type
_entity.pdbx_description
1 polymer ?
#
loop_
_entity_poly.entity_id
_entity_poly.type
_entity_poly.pdbx_seq_one_letter_code
_entity_poly.pdbx_strand_id
1 'polypeptide(L)'
;MAPKANANVLSAFDKLGFKIKYDPTVNYGGCFNAHERTITLRFVGDDTIYHEMGHFLAFVAGNVDRSSDFAAIYNSEKSKFTGINRSYATQNATEYFAESYHDYILQPTETKKKLPKTCSAISDAVKKVTPTRVARVKEIYGPFWK
;
A
#
# COMPACT_ATOMS: atom_id res chain seq x y z
N MET A 1 -14.69 0.46 -2.27
CA MET A 1 -13.59 0.78 -3.19
C MET A 1 -12.85 2.01 -2.66
N ALA A 2 -11.58 2.21 -3.03
CA ALA A 2 -10.72 3.33 -2.58
C ALA A 2 -10.61 4.44 -3.65
N PRO A 3 -11.62 5.32 -3.81
CA PRO A 3 -11.71 6.22 -4.96
C PRO A 3 -10.59 7.27 -5.03
N LYS A 4 -9.91 7.58 -3.92
CA LYS A 4 -8.80 8.55 -3.89
C LYS A 4 -7.46 7.95 -4.31
N ALA A 5 -7.36 6.63 -4.49
CA ALA A 5 -6.12 5.99 -4.95
C ALA A 5 -5.85 6.34 -6.43
N ASN A 6 -4.59 6.26 -6.83
CA ASN A 6 -4.19 6.54 -8.21
C ASN A 6 -4.86 5.56 -9.21
N ALA A 7 -5.34 6.08 -10.33
CA ALA A 7 -6.08 5.31 -11.35
C ALA A 7 -5.30 4.10 -11.91
N ASN A 8 -3.97 4.20 -12.05
CA ASN A 8 -3.16 3.06 -12.51
C ASN A 8 -3.08 1.95 -11.46
N VAL A 9 -3.06 2.32 -10.18
CA VAL A 9 -3.08 1.37 -9.07
C VAL A 9 -4.43 0.67 -9.00
N LEU A 10 -5.54 1.42 -9.13
CA LEU A 10 -6.88 0.85 -9.21
C LEU A 10 -7.03 -0.07 -10.43
N SER A 11 -6.58 0.37 -11.61
CA SER A 11 -6.62 -0.47 -12.81
C SER A 11 -5.77 -1.74 -12.67
N ALA A 12 -4.62 -1.67 -12.00
CA ALA A 12 -3.80 -2.84 -11.71
C ALA A 12 -4.52 -3.80 -10.75
N PHE A 13 -5.19 -3.29 -9.72
CA PHE A 13 -5.97 -4.09 -8.77
C PHE A 13 -7.02 -4.93 -9.51
N ASP A 14 -7.79 -4.27 -10.38
CA ASP A 14 -8.83 -4.93 -11.20
C ASP A 14 -8.23 -5.93 -12.20
N LYS A 15 -7.18 -5.55 -12.94
CA LYS A 15 -6.55 -6.40 -13.97
C LYS A 15 -5.87 -7.64 -13.41
N LEU A 16 -5.33 -7.55 -12.19
CA LEU A 16 -4.76 -8.69 -11.49
C LEU A 16 -5.84 -9.55 -10.81
N GLY A 17 -7.10 -9.09 -10.81
CA GLY A 17 -8.24 -9.82 -10.27
C GLY A 17 -8.29 -9.81 -8.75
N PHE A 18 -7.75 -8.77 -8.11
CA PHE A 18 -7.88 -8.59 -6.68
C PHE A 18 -9.32 -8.19 -6.31
N LYS A 19 -9.76 -8.59 -5.11
CA LYS A 19 -11.11 -8.33 -4.61
C LYS A 19 -11.09 -7.74 -3.21
N ILE A 20 -12.06 -6.90 -2.90
CA ILE A 20 -12.32 -6.45 -1.54
C ILE A 20 -13.36 -7.40 -0.92
N LYS A 21 -13.07 -7.92 0.27
CA LYS A 21 -13.98 -8.71 1.10
C LYS A 21 -14.31 -7.90 2.36
N TYR A 22 -15.53 -8.06 2.87
CA TYR A 22 -15.92 -7.52 4.17
C TYR A 22 -16.20 -8.68 5.12
N ASP A 23 -15.52 -8.69 6.25
CA ASP A 23 -15.68 -9.73 7.27
C ASP A 23 -15.61 -9.10 8.68
N PRO A 24 -16.76 -8.87 9.34
CA PRO A 24 -16.77 -8.23 10.66
C PRO A 24 -16.23 -9.13 11.78
N THR A 25 -16.01 -10.43 11.52
CA THR A 25 -15.60 -11.43 12.52
C THR A 25 -14.09 -11.43 12.77
N VAL A 26 -13.31 -10.84 11.87
CA VAL A 26 -11.85 -10.72 12.01
C VAL A 26 -11.47 -9.74 13.12
N ASN A 27 -10.30 -9.95 13.72
CA ASN A 27 -9.80 -9.15 14.84
C ASN A 27 -8.87 -7.99 14.43
N TYR A 28 -8.69 -7.75 13.13
CA TYR A 28 -7.91 -6.66 12.55
C TYR A 28 -8.80 -5.69 11.76
N GLY A 29 -8.32 -4.48 11.46
CA GLY A 29 -9.09 -3.51 10.66
C GLY A 29 -9.13 -3.87 9.17
N GLY A 30 -7.98 -4.28 8.63
CA GLY A 30 -7.79 -4.70 7.26
C GLY A 30 -6.68 -5.74 7.12
N CYS A 31 -6.65 -6.46 6.00
CA CYS A 31 -5.58 -7.39 5.66
C CYS A 31 -5.47 -7.58 4.14
N PHE A 32 -4.33 -7.18 3.58
CA PHE A 32 -3.89 -7.46 2.23
C PHE A 32 -3.29 -8.86 2.11
N ASN A 33 -3.80 -9.64 1.16
CA ASN A 33 -3.29 -10.97 0.83
C ASN A 33 -3.03 -11.10 -0.67
N ALA A 34 -1.75 -11.07 -1.04
CA ALA A 34 -1.32 -11.22 -2.44
C ALA A 34 -1.60 -12.61 -3.03
N HIS A 35 -1.59 -13.67 -2.21
CA HIS A 35 -1.81 -15.04 -2.67
C HIS A 35 -3.28 -15.31 -2.98
N GLU A 36 -4.18 -14.86 -2.10
CA GLU A 36 -5.63 -14.98 -2.31
C GLU A 36 -6.20 -13.89 -3.23
N ARG A 37 -5.38 -12.89 -3.58
CA ARG A 37 -5.78 -11.70 -4.32
C ARG A 37 -6.91 -10.95 -3.61
N THR A 38 -6.77 -10.71 -2.32
CA THR A 38 -7.83 -10.07 -1.53
C THR A 38 -7.31 -8.97 -0.64
N ILE A 39 -8.16 -7.97 -0.42
CA ILE A 39 -8.12 -7.12 0.75
C ILE A 39 -9.36 -7.45 1.57
N THR A 40 -9.18 -7.95 2.79
CA THR A 40 -10.27 -8.16 3.74
C THR A 40 -10.37 -6.94 4.64
N LEU A 41 -11.54 -6.32 4.74
CA LEU A 41 -11.83 -5.20 5.64
C LEU A 41 -12.85 -5.62 6.69
N ARG A 42 -12.70 -5.16 7.92
CA ARG A 42 -13.67 -5.44 8.98
C ARG A 42 -14.95 -4.63 8.84
N PHE A 43 -14.83 -3.36 8.44
CA PHE A 43 -15.95 -2.43 8.31
C PHE A 43 -16.01 -1.80 6.92
N VAL A 44 -17.22 -1.49 6.46
CA VAL A 44 -17.44 -0.75 5.21
C VAL A 44 -17.22 0.73 5.47
N GLY A 45 -16.48 1.41 4.60
CA GLY A 45 -16.29 2.87 4.65
C GLY A 45 -15.15 3.36 5.54
N ASP A 46 -14.41 2.45 6.17
CA ASP A 46 -13.19 2.74 6.91
C ASP A 46 -12.04 3.14 5.95
N ASP A 47 -11.19 4.07 6.37
CA ASP A 47 -10.03 4.52 5.59
C ASP A 47 -8.87 3.51 5.57
N THR A 48 -8.94 2.47 6.39
CA THR A 48 -8.06 1.30 6.40
C THR A 48 -7.81 0.73 4.99
N ILE A 49 -8.77 0.83 4.06
CA ILE A 49 -8.54 0.41 2.66
C ILE A 49 -7.33 1.08 2.01
N TYR A 50 -7.00 2.34 2.36
CA TYR A 50 -5.83 3.01 1.81
C TYR A 50 -4.54 2.42 2.35
N HIS A 51 -4.49 2.01 3.62
CA HIS A 51 -3.36 1.26 4.17
C HIS A 51 -3.13 -0.05 3.37
N GLU A 52 -4.18 -0.84 3.18
CA GLU A 52 -4.10 -2.10 2.44
C GLU A 52 -3.73 -1.90 0.96
N MET A 53 -4.19 -0.80 0.35
CA MET A 53 -3.78 -0.39 -0.98
C MET A 53 -2.30 0.03 -1.04
N GLY A 54 -1.72 0.49 0.07
CA GLY A 54 -0.30 0.74 0.23
C GLY A 54 0.51 -0.55 0.12
N HIS A 55 0.10 -1.62 0.81
CA HIS A 55 0.71 -2.95 0.64
C HIS A 55 0.58 -3.48 -0.79
N PHE A 56 -0.61 -3.35 -1.39
CA PHE A 56 -0.84 -3.74 -2.78
C PHE A 56 0.08 -2.97 -3.74
N LEU A 57 0.20 -1.65 -3.58
CA LEU A 57 1.09 -0.82 -4.37
C LEU A 57 2.53 -1.30 -4.24
N ALA A 58 3.00 -1.55 -3.02
CA ALA A 58 4.35 -2.00 -2.77
C ALA A 58 4.64 -3.35 -3.47
N PHE A 59 3.70 -4.30 -3.37
CA PHE A 59 3.76 -5.59 -4.07
C PHE A 59 3.87 -5.44 -5.59
N VAL A 60 2.95 -4.69 -6.22
CA VAL A 60 2.96 -4.50 -7.68
C VAL A 60 4.20 -3.76 -8.14
N ALA A 61 4.67 -2.77 -7.37
CA ALA A 61 5.90 -2.02 -7.66
C ALA A 61 7.19 -2.84 -7.47
N GLY A 62 7.09 -4.10 -7.00
CA GLY A 62 8.24 -5.01 -6.84
C GLY A 62 8.78 -5.08 -5.44
N ASN A 63 7.90 -5.07 -4.44
CA ASN A 63 8.21 -5.11 -3.02
C ASN A 63 9.18 -3.98 -2.61
N VAL A 64 8.88 -2.76 -3.10
CA VAL A 64 9.75 -1.58 -2.89
C VAL A 64 9.90 -1.23 -1.41
N ASP A 65 8.90 -1.53 -0.60
CA ASP A 65 8.89 -1.38 0.85
C ASP A 65 9.93 -2.26 1.56
N ARG A 66 10.38 -3.34 0.91
CA ARG A 66 11.40 -4.27 1.41
C ARG A 66 12.80 -4.00 0.86
N SER A 67 12.95 -2.97 0.04
CA SER A 67 14.25 -2.62 -0.54
C SER A 67 15.17 -1.94 0.49
N SER A 68 16.49 -2.07 0.31
CA SER A 68 17.48 -1.34 1.10
C SER A 68 17.30 0.18 0.98
N ASP A 69 16.93 0.66 -0.21
CA ASP A 69 16.73 2.07 -0.49
C ASP A 69 15.57 2.63 0.33
N PHE A 70 14.44 1.91 0.37
CA PHE A 70 13.32 2.33 1.18
C PHE A 70 13.60 2.16 2.68
N ALA A 71 14.34 1.14 3.11
CA ALA A 71 14.77 1.00 4.49
C ALA A 71 15.61 2.20 4.97
N ALA A 72 16.46 2.76 4.10
CA ALA A 72 17.21 3.98 4.40
C ALA A 72 16.28 5.20 4.55
N ILE A 73 15.28 5.35 3.67
CA ILE A 73 14.26 6.40 3.76
C ILE A 73 13.47 6.27 5.08
N TYR A 74 12.94 5.09 5.37
CA TYR A 74 12.23 4.75 6.60
C TYR A 74 13.04 5.16 7.83
N ASN A 75 14.31 4.74 7.93
CA ASN A 75 15.13 5.09 9.09
C ASN A 75 15.38 6.60 9.22
N SER A 76 15.40 7.33 8.11
CA SER A 76 15.61 8.79 8.12
C SER A 76 14.35 9.62 8.45
N GLU A 77 13.15 9.07 8.24
CA GLU A 77 11.89 9.82 8.35
C GLU A 77 10.88 9.24 9.36
N LYS A 78 11.02 7.98 9.81
CA LYS A 78 10.07 7.35 10.75
C LYS A 78 9.85 8.14 12.03
N SER A 79 10.88 8.85 12.52
CA SER A 79 10.77 9.69 13.71
C SER A 79 9.86 10.92 13.52
N LYS A 80 9.58 11.29 12.27
CA LYS A 80 8.72 12.43 11.87
C LYS A 80 7.28 12.01 11.57
N PHE A 81 6.99 10.71 11.55
CA PHE A 81 5.64 10.19 11.27
C PHE A 81 4.66 10.60 12.38
N THR A 82 3.62 11.35 12.05
CA THR A 82 2.62 11.80 13.06
C THR A 82 1.22 11.23 12.81
N GLY A 83 1.09 10.22 11.94
CA GLY A 83 -0.18 9.55 11.69
C GLY A 83 -0.68 8.78 12.91
N ILE A 84 -1.89 8.25 12.78
CA ILE A 84 -2.53 7.44 13.82
C ILE A 84 -1.71 6.16 14.05
N ASN A 85 -1.75 5.60 15.27
CA ASN A 85 -1.08 4.35 15.63
C ASN A 85 0.42 4.30 15.27
N ARG A 86 1.14 5.41 15.49
CA ARG A 86 2.57 5.57 15.20
C ARG A 86 3.43 4.36 15.61
N SER A 87 3.16 3.74 16.76
CA SER A 87 3.92 2.56 17.20
C SER A 87 3.80 1.39 16.21
N TYR A 88 2.61 1.16 15.69
CA TYR A 88 2.35 0.16 14.66
C TYR A 88 2.97 0.60 13.32
N ALA A 89 2.66 1.81 12.87
CA ALA A 89 3.16 2.35 11.61
C ALA A 89 4.69 2.33 11.50
N THR A 90 5.40 2.55 12.60
CA THR A 90 6.87 2.65 12.60
C THR A 90 7.58 1.37 13.03
N GLN A 91 6.85 0.27 13.27
CA GLN A 91 7.43 -0.99 13.73
C GLN A 91 8.38 -1.63 12.71
N ASN A 92 8.09 -1.46 11.41
CA ASN A 92 8.92 -1.91 10.31
C ASN A 92 8.69 -1.05 9.06
N ALA A 93 9.53 -1.23 8.03
CA ALA A 93 9.44 -0.44 6.80
C ALA A 93 8.17 -0.74 5.96
N THR A 94 7.65 -1.97 6.02
CA THR A 94 6.44 -2.38 5.29
C THR A 94 5.20 -1.67 5.80
N GLU A 95 4.96 -1.69 7.11
CA GLU A 95 3.85 -0.94 7.73
C GLU A 95 4.03 0.56 7.55
N TYR A 96 5.27 1.05 7.67
CA TYR A 96 5.57 2.45 7.46
C TYR A 96 5.22 2.92 6.05
N PHE A 97 5.50 2.10 5.03
CA PHE A 97 5.12 2.40 3.65
C PHE A 97 3.59 2.48 3.51
N ALA A 98 2.88 1.49 4.04
CA ALA A 98 1.42 1.40 3.92
C ALA A 98 0.69 2.54 4.64
N GLU A 99 1.09 2.83 5.87
CA GLU A 99 0.57 3.95 6.67
C GLU A 99 0.92 5.31 6.05
N SER A 100 2.15 5.47 5.53
CA SER A 100 2.53 6.70 4.84
C SER A 100 1.75 6.88 3.53
N TYR A 101 1.42 5.79 2.83
CA TYR A 101 0.54 5.84 1.66
C TYR A 101 -0.88 6.27 2.05
N HIS A 102 -1.44 5.69 3.11
CA HIS A 102 -2.72 6.10 3.68
C HIS A 102 -2.76 7.62 3.95
N ASP A 103 -1.82 8.12 4.75
CA ASP A 103 -1.75 9.54 5.10
C ASP A 103 -1.48 10.42 3.88
N TYR A 104 -0.73 9.93 2.90
CA TYR A 104 -0.43 10.69 1.69
C TYR A 104 -1.65 10.84 0.78
N ILE A 105 -2.49 9.80 0.67
CA ILE A 105 -3.72 9.87 -0.12
C ILE A 105 -4.78 10.75 0.55
N LEU A 106 -4.88 10.73 1.87
CA LEU A 106 -5.89 11.49 2.59
C LEU A 106 -5.48 12.93 2.91
N GLN A 107 -4.19 13.16 3.18
CA GLN A 107 -3.65 14.46 3.63
C GLN A 107 -2.34 14.79 2.89
N PRO A 108 -2.34 14.89 1.54
CA PRO A 108 -1.12 14.93 0.74
C PRO A 108 -0.16 16.07 1.10
N THR A 109 -0.69 17.26 1.40
CA THR A 109 0.12 18.45 1.72
C THR A 109 0.88 18.27 3.03
N GLU A 110 0.19 17.86 4.09
CA GLU A 110 0.79 17.67 5.41
C GLU A 110 1.79 16.52 5.42
N THR A 111 1.45 15.42 4.75
CA THR A 111 2.32 14.24 4.67
C THR A 111 3.59 14.56 3.89
N LYS A 112 3.52 15.28 2.76
CA LYS A 112 4.71 15.74 2.02
C LYS A 112 5.61 16.65 2.84
N LYS A 113 5.04 17.53 3.67
CA LYS A 113 5.81 18.44 4.51
C LYS A 113 6.64 17.68 5.56
N LYS A 114 6.09 16.60 6.12
CA LYS A 114 6.71 15.80 7.19
C LYS A 114 7.64 14.72 6.65
N LEU A 115 7.22 14.04 5.58
CA LEU A 115 7.83 12.82 5.04
C LEU A 115 8.17 12.97 3.53
N PRO A 116 8.92 14.01 3.12
CA PRO A 116 9.12 14.31 1.71
C PRO A 116 9.77 13.16 0.92
N LYS A 117 10.76 12.46 1.50
CA LYS A 117 11.42 11.34 0.80
C LYS A 117 10.47 10.14 0.68
N THR A 118 9.70 9.87 1.72
CA THR A 118 8.69 8.80 1.72
C THR A 118 7.60 9.06 0.67
N CYS A 119 7.07 10.28 0.59
CA CYS A 119 6.11 10.68 -0.44
C CYS A 119 6.68 10.60 -1.87
N SER A 120 7.97 10.93 -2.03
CA SER A 120 8.69 10.74 -3.30
C SER A 120 8.76 9.26 -3.67
N ALA A 121 9.17 8.40 -2.73
CA ALA A 121 9.26 6.96 -2.95
C ALA A 121 7.90 6.33 -3.28
N ILE A 122 6.82 6.77 -2.61
CA ILE A 122 5.45 6.36 -2.95
C ILE A 122 5.07 6.79 -4.37
N SER A 123 5.38 8.04 -4.74
CA SER A 123 5.11 8.55 -6.09
C SER A 123 5.87 7.77 -7.15
N ASP A 124 7.12 7.39 -6.87
CA ASP A 124 7.92 6.55 -7.76
C ASP A 124 7.40 5.11 -7.83
N ALA A 125 6.90 4.55 -6.72
CA ALA A 125 6.21 3.27 -6.72
C ALA A 125 4.97 3.30 -7.63
N VAL A 126 4.17 4.38 -7.58
CA VAL A 126 3.01 4.56 -8.47
C VAL A 126 3.45 4.60 -9.95
N LYS A 127 4.54 5.30 -10.27
CA LYS A 127 5.07 5.33 -11.65
C LYS A 127 5.52 3.96 -12.16
N LYS A 128 5.94 3.06 -11.28
CA LYS A 128 6.29 1.66 -11.63
C LYS A 128 5.07 0.82 -12.02
N VAL A 129 3.86 1.23 -11.64
CA VAL A 129 2.62 0.53 -11.99
C VAL A 129 2.22 0.82 -13.45
N THR A 130 2.94 0.18 -14.36
CA THR A 130 2.69 0.24 -15.81
C THR A 130 1.98 -1.02 -16.30
N PRO A 131 1.33 -1.00 -17.48
CA PRO A 131 0.75 -2.21 -18.07
C PRO A 131 1.74 -3.37 -18.19
N THR A 132 2.98 -3.07 -18.60
CA THR A 132 4.07 -4.06 -18.68
C THR A 132 4.40 -4.65 -17.32
N ARG A 133 4.47 -3.81 -16.27
CA ARG A 133 4.72 -4.29 -14.91
C ARG A 133 3.59 -5.18 -14.41
N VAL A 134 2.34 -4.78 -14.64
CA VAL A 134 1.15 -5.57 -14.27
C VAL A 134 1.15 -6.92 -14.99
N ALA A 135 1.44 -6.95 -16.29
CA ALA A 135 1.58 -8.20 -17.04
C ALA A 135 2.66 -9.11 -16.43
N ARG A 136 3.83 -8.55 -16.08
CA ARG A 136 4.91 -9.30 -15.44
C ARG A 136 4.53 -9.85 -14.06
N VAL A 137 3.80 -9.09 -13.25
CA VAL A 137 3.28 -9.56 -11.97
C VAL A 137 2.32 -10.74 -12.19
N LYS A 138 1.41 -10.62 -13.17
CA LYS A 138 0.50 -11.72 -13.53
C LYS A 138 1.23 -12.96 -14.03
N GLU A 139 2.31 -12.79 -14.81
CA GLU A 139 3.13 -13.90 -15.29
C GLU A 139 3.83 -14.64 -14.14
N ILE A 140 4.43 -13.91 -13.19
CA ILE A 140 5.18 -14.49 -12.08
C ILE A 140 4.24 -15.14 -11.06
N TYR A 141 3.19 -14.43 -10.64
CA TYR A 141 2.35 -14.86 -9.52
C TYR A 141 1.08 -15.59 -9.96
N GLY A 142 0.63 -15.42 -11.20
CA GLY A 142 -0.57 -16.03 -11.75
C GLY A 142 -0.65 -17.55 -11.56
N PRO A 143 0.42 -18.32 -11.80
CA PRO A 143 0.40 -19.77 -11.56
C PRO A 143 0.13 -20.18 -10.11
N PHE A 144 0.34 -19.29 -9.15
CA PHE A 144 0.11 -19.54 -7.72
C PHE A 144 -1.22 -18.99 -7.22
N TRP A 145 -1.95 -18.23 -8.04
CA TRP A 145 -3.24 -17.69 -7.69
C TRP A 145 -4.34 -18.72 -7.92
N LYS A 146 -5.10 -18.99 -6.86
CA LYS A 146 -6.29 -19.83 -6.89
C LYS A 146 -7.51 -19.08 -7.43
#